data_AF-A0A9D2NXH7-F1
#
_entry.id   AF-A0A9D2NXH7-F1
#
_cell.length_a   1.000
_cell.length_b   1.000
_cell.length_c   1.000
_cell.angle_alpha   90.00
_cell.angle_beta   90.00
_cell.angle_gamma   90.00
#
_symmetry.space_group_name_H-M   'P 1'
#
loop_
_entity.id
_entity.type
_entity.pdbx_description
1 polymer ?
#
loop_
_entity_poly.entity_id
_entity_poly.type
_entity_poly.pdbx_seq_one_letter_code
_entity_poly.pdbx_strand_id
1 'polypeptide(L)'
;MAIREDGRPTLASWPKRLYDWSELPEPFRPALAAWRDQGLPPGNVTYIPRVHQHTGGVEYVTAWRGEEVLLLTGRAEGVEELLIRPGEVAGVRYTVQLLRCGVEAVLDRPEGPVRAGFFYNKTKEDQLFPVVNLLLGDPPDFRPRQTHPETPALARLREDSFAMYHTAKLCYRFGEPIREQLWLQGRNYGLQRFRKQRPEAFLALLDRGLAAIRTDFYGSETVYLEKGRIRGAAVGEADVPPPGPRRRPALVVETVLGETLAFPLLPGQEEGAAAFARHLEEALPAGEA
;
A
#
# COMPACT_ATOMS: atom_id res chain seq x y z
N MET A 1 -25.09 -20.10 7.55
CA MET A 1 -26.03 -19.38 6.66
C MET A 1 -25.20 -18.78 5.52
N ALA A 2 -25.56 -19.00 4.26
CA ALA A 2 -24.64 -18.82 3.14
C ALA A 2 -24.37 -17.33 2.84
N ILE A 3 -23.08 -16.97 2.77
CA ILE A 3 -22.58 -15.72 2.20
C ILE A 3 -23.14 -15.58 0.77
N ARG A 4 -23.88 -14.51 0.51
CA ARG A 4 -24.58 -14.32 -0.78
C ARG A 4 -23.66 -13.59 -1.75
N GLU A 5 -23.28 -14.26 -2.83
CA GLU A 5 -22.41 -13.69 -3.86
C GLU A 5 -23.06 -12.49 -4.56
N ASP A 6 -22.32 -11.39 -4.72
CA ASP A 6 -22.77 -10.25 -5.52
C ASP A 6 -22.54 -10.54 -7.00
N GLY A 7 -23.62 -10.83 -7.72
CA GLY A 7 -23.62 -11.11 -9.17
C GLY A 7 -23.63 -9.87 -10.06
N ARG A 8 -23.55 -8.65 -9.50
CA ARG A 8 -23.48 -7.42 -10.30
C ARG A 8 -22.13 -7.29 -11.02
N PRO A 9 -22.05 -6.52 -12.12
CA PRO A 9 -20.80 -6.27 -12.83
C PRO A 9 -19.70 -5.77 -11.89
N THR A 10 -18.43 -6.13 -12.14
CA THR A 10 -17.30 -5.76 -11.26
C THR A 10 -17.16 -4.25 -11.06
N LEU A 11 -17.52 -3.44 -12.06
CA LEU A 11 -17.52 -1.99 -11.97
C LEU A 11 -18.57 -1.44 -10.99
N ALA A 12 -19.62 -2.22 -10.69
CA ALA A 12 -20.61 -1.95 -9.65
C ALA A 12 -20.24 -2.58 -8.29
N SER A 13 -19.11 -3.30 -8.20
CA SER A 13 -18.60 -3.87 -6.95
C SER A 13 -18.07 -2.79 -6.03
N TRP A 14 -18.33 -2.99 -4.74
CA TRP A 14 -18.21 -1.99 -3.67
C TRP A 14 -16.80 -1.98 -3.06
N PRO A 15 -16.40 -0.86 -2.47
CA PRO A 15 -16.67 -0.60 -1.06
C PRO A 15 -17.93 0.25 -0.84
N LYS A 16 -18.63 0.00 0.29
CA LYS A 16 -19.85 0.69 0.70
C LYS A 16 -19.71 1.23 2.12
N ARG A 17 -19.64 2.54 2.28
CA ARG A 17 -19.93 3.21 3.54
C ARG A 17 -21.38 2.94 3.95
N LEU A 18 -21.59 2.58 5.20
CA LEU A 18 -22.92 2.39 5.77
C LEU A 18 -23.56 3.75 6.07
N TYR A 19 -24.84 3.88 5.75
CA TYR A 19 -25.67 5.01 6.18
C TYR A 19 -26.54 4.64 7.37
N ASP A 20 -26.90 3.37 7.50
CA ASP A 20 -27.72 2.84 8.57
C ASP A 20 -27.22 1.45 8.99
N TRP A 21 -27.42 1.10 10.26
CA TRP A 21 -26.98 -0.18 10.83
C TRP A 21 -27.69 -1.40 10.21
N SER A 22 -28.89 -1.23 9.66
CA SER A 22 -29.60 -2.30 8.94
C SER A 22 -28.84 -2.76 7.69
N GLU A 23 -27.97 -1.92 7.12
CA GLU A 23 -27.14 -2.24 5.95
C GLU A 23 -25.97 -3.17 6.27
N LEU A 24 -25.59 -3.32 7.55
CA LEU A 24 -24.52 -4.23 7.96
C LEU A 24 -24.97 -5.68 7.79
N PRO A 25 -24.22 -6.52 7.04
CA PRO A 25 -24.55 -7.93 6.90
C PRO A 25 -24.54 -8.63 8.27
N GLU A 26 -25.51 -9.51 8.45
CA GLU A 26 -25.78 -10.19 9.73
C GLU A 26 -24.55 -10.84 10.39
N PRO A 27 -23.65 -11.53 9.65
CA PRO A 27 -22.47 -12.15 10.26
C PRO A 27 -21.54 -11.18 10.98
N PHE A 28 -21.47 -9.92 10.55
CA PHE A 28 -20.57 -8.90 11.14
C PHE A 28 -21.20 -8.14 12.31
N ARG A 29 -22.52 -8.27 12.53
CA ARG A 29 -23.22 -7.53 13.58
C ARG A 29 -22.70 -7.83 14.99
N PRO A 30 -22.43 -9.10 15.38
CA PRO A 30 -21.88 -9.40 16.70
C PRO A 30 -20.52 -8.75 16.94
N ALA A 31 -19.62 -8.82 15.96
CA ALA A 31 -18.26 -8.27 16.03
C ALA A 31 -18.25 -6.73 16.20
N LEU A 32 -19.25 -6.02 15.65
CA LEU A 32 -19.39 -4.57 15.79
C LEU A 32 -20.27 -4.11 16.95
N ALA A 33 -20.91 -5.03 17.69
CA ALA A 33 -21.88 -4.66 18.72
C ALA A 33 -21.23 -3.77 19.80
N ALA A 34 -20.06 -4.16 20.30
CA ALA A 34 -19.34 -3.39 21.32
C ALA A 34 -18.97 -1.98 20.83
N TRP A 35 -18.51 -1.85 19.58
CA TRP A 35 -18.15 -0.55 19.00
C TRP A 35 -19.36 0.35 18.78
N ARG A 36 -20.46 -0.24 18.30
CA ARG A 36 -21.75 0.45 18.14
C ARG A 36 -22.26 0.97 19.47
N ASP A 37 -22.27 0.13 20.51
CA ASP A 37 -22.77 0.48 21.83
C ASP A 37 -21.89 1.56 22.49
N GLN A 38 -20.62 1.65 22.08
CA GLN A 38 -19.68 2.72 22.44
C GLN A 38 -19.76 3.96 21.51
N GLY A 39 -20.79 4.07 20.68
CA GLY A 39 -21.08 5.28 19.89
C GLY A 39 -20.40 5.37 18.52
N LEU A 40 -19.91 4.26 17.95
CA LEU A 40 -19.44 4.24 16.56
C LEU A 40 -20.58 4.67 15.61
N PRO A 41 -20.41 5.68 14.74
CA PRO A 41 -21.42 6.04 13.76
C PRO A 41 -21.38 5.07 12.54
N PRO A 42 -22.53 4.78 11.89
CA PRO A 42 -22.56 3.94 10.68
C PRO A 42 -21.62 4.43 9.57
N GLY A 43 -21.48 5.76 9.43
CA GLY A 43 -20.63 6.38 8.42
C GLY A 43 -19.13 6.07 8.55
N ASN A 44 -18.71 5.52 9.70
CA ASN A 44 -17.34 5.07 9.92
C ASN A 44 -17.13 3.60 9.57
N VAL A 45 -18.17 2.91 9.12
CA VAL A 45 -18.13 1.51 8.71
C VAL A 45 -18.21 1.42 7.20
N THR A 46 -17.29 0.66 6.60
CA THR A 46 -17.27 0.38 5.17
C THR A 46 -17.28 -1.13 4.95
N TYR A 47 -18.31 -1.61 4.26
CA TYR A 47 -18.49 -3.00 3.85
C TYR A 47 -17.93 -3.24 2.45
N ILE A 48 -17.18 -4.33 2.28
CA ILE A 48 -16.60 -4.79 1.03
C ILE A 48 -17.11 -6.21 0.77
N PRO A 49 -18.02 -6.40 -0.20
CA PRO A 49 -18.62 -7.69 -0.47
C PRO A 49 -17.63 -8.62 -1.18
N ARG A 50 -17.91 -9.91 -1.09
CA ARG A 50 -17.23 -10.93 -1.88
C ARG A 50 -17.58 -10.73 -3.36
N VAL A 51 -16.55 -10.62 -4.18
CA VAL A 51 -16.69 -10.49 -5.64
C VAL A 51 -16.65 -11.88 -6.26
N HIS A 52 -17.70 -12.23 -7.03
CA HIS A 52 -17.87 -13.55 -7.66
C HIS A 52 -16.69 -13.97 -8.57
N GLN A 53 -15.95 -13.00 -9.13
CA GLN A 53 -14.81 -13.26 -10.02
C GLN A 53 -13.54 -13.73 -9.30
N HIS A 54 -13.49 -13.67 -7.96
CA HIS A 54 -12.34 -14.10 -7.17
C HIS A 54 -12.66 -15.42 -6.47
N THR A 55 -12.16 -16.53 -7.01
CA THR A 55 -12.27 -17.86 -6.40
C THR A 55 -11.64 -17.83 -5.00
N GLY A 56 -12.42 -18.15 -3.96
CA GLY A 56 -11.96 -18.05 -2.57
C GLY A 56 -11.97 -16.63 -1.99
N GLY A 57 -12.62 -15.67 -2.64
CA GLY A 57 -12.81 -14.32 -2.10
C GLY A 57 -13.56 -14.33 -0.77
N VAL A 58 -13.18 -13.42 0.12
CA VAL A 58 -13.80 -13.20 1.44
C VAL A 58 -14.52 -11.85 1.45
N GLU A 59 -15.39 -11.65 2.43
CA GLU A 59 -16.02 -10.36 2.72
C GLU A 59 -15.18 -9.60 3.73
N TYR A 60 -15.15 -8.27 3.63
CA TYR A 60 -14.48 -7.43 4.62
C TYR A 60 -15.44 -6.38 5.17
N VAL A 61 -15.28 -6.06 6.45
CA VAL A 61 -15.78 -4.82 7.03
C VAL A 61 -14.60 -4.09 7.63
N THR A 62 -14.48 -2.81 7.31
CA THR A 62 -13.56 -1.90 8.01
C THR A 62 -14.40 -0.94 8.84
N ALA A 63 -13.98 -0.68 10.07
CA ALA A 63 -14.59 0.31 10.93
C ALA A 63 -13.48 1.12 11.62
N TRP A 64 -13.77 2.37 11.97
CA TRP A 64 -12.81 3.19 12.69
C TRP A 64 -13.47 4.09 13.75
N ARG A 65 -12.77 4.31 14.86
CA ARG A 65 -13.22 5.17 15.96
C ARG A 65 -12.00 5.81 16.62
N GLY A 66 -11.99 7.14 16.65
CA GLY A 66 -10.77 7.86 17.00
C GLY A 66 -9.67 7.46 16.02
N GLU A 67 -8.55 6.98 16.54
CA GLU A 67 -7.41 6.52 15.74
C GLU A 67 -7.33 4.99 15.61
N GLU A 68 -8.29 4.25 16.19
CA GLU A 68 -8.33 2.79 16.11
C GLU A 68 -9.07 2.34 14.84
N VAL A 69 -8.54 1.29 14.20
CA VAL A 69 -9.15 0.64 13.05
C VAL A 69 -9.50 -0.81 13.41
N LEU A 70 -10.74 -1.22 13.16
CA LEU A 70 -11.16 -2.61 13.24
C LEU A 70 -11.32 -3.17 11.82
N LEU A 71 -10.57 -4.22 11.52
CA LEU A 71 -10.71 -5.02 10.32
C LEU A 71 -11.42 -6.33 10.65
N LEU A 72 -12.52 -6.59 9.95
CA LEU A 72 -13.29 -7.82 10.05
C LEU A 72 -13.22 -8.58 8.74
N THR A 73 -12.88 -9.87 8.80
CA THR A 73 -12.81 -10.73 7.63
C THR A 73 -13.83 -11.86 7.75
N GLY A 74 -14.81 -11.89 6.85
CA GLY A 74 -15.83 -12.92 6.78
C GLY A 74 -15.32 -14.17 6.05
N ARG A 75 -15.16 -15.27 6.78
CA ARG A 75 -14.73 -16.59 6.29
C ARG A 75 -15.86 -17.61 6.41
N ALA A 76 -15.63 -18.82 5.91
CA ALA A 76 -16.57 -19.92 6.06
C ALA A 76 -16.78 -20.32 7.54
N GLU A 77 -15.74 -20.21 8.38
CA GLU A 77 -15.82 -20.57 9.79
C GLU A 77 -16.40 -19.46 10.69
N GLY A 78 -16.51 -18.23 10.19
CA GLY A 78 -16.98 -17.08 10.98
C GLY A 78 -16.33 -15.77 10.58
N VAL A 79 -16.41 -14.78 11.47
CA VAL A 79 -15.77 -13.47 11.30
C VAL A 79 -14.49 -13.44 12.13
N GLU A 80 -13.37 -13.21 11.45
CA GLU A 80 -12.08 -12.93 12.08
C GLU A 80 -11.98 -11.43 12.39
N GLU A 81 -11.62 -11.10 13.63
CA GLU A 81 -11.52 -9.71 14.10
C GLU A 81 -10.07 -9.31 14.32
N LEU A 82 -9.68 -8.14 13.81
CA LEU A 82 -8.37 -7.57 14.05
C LEU A 82 -8.49 -6.08 14.36
N LEU A 83 -8.24 -5.75 15.63
CA LEU A 83 -8.06 -4.37 16.07
C LEU A 83 -6.63 -3.92 15.76
N ILE A 84 -6.49 -2.80 15.07
CA ILE A 84 -5.22 -2.13 14.75
C ILE A 84 -5.19 -0.82 15.53
N ARG A 85 -4.17 -0.67 16.37
CA ARG A 85 -3.97 0.53 17.19
C ARG A 85 -2.95 1.49 16.58
N PRO A 86 -3.00 2.79 16.95
CA PRO A 86 -1.99 3.76 16.55
C PRO A 86 -0.58 3.26 16.93
N GLY A 87 0.37 3.44 16.01
CA GLY A 87 1.76 3.01 16.20
C GLY A 87 2.04 1.53 15.96
N GLU A 88 1.03 0.67 15.79
CA GLU A 88 1.27 -0.75 15.45
C GLU A 88 1.72 -0.93 13.99
N VAL A 89 1.40 -0.01 13.08
CA VAL A 89 1.68 -0.17 11.65
C VAL A 89 3.14 0.15 11.33
N ALA A 90 3.90 -0.88 10.95
CA ALA A 90 5.29 -0.79 10.51
C ALA A 90 5.44 -0.43 9.02
N GLY A 91 4.41 -0.76 8.23
CA GLY A 91 4.40 -0.48 6.80
C GLY A 91 3.07 -0.83 6.15
N VAL A 92 2.87 -0.33 4.94
CA VAL A 92 1.66 -0.55 4.16
C VAL A 92 2.03 -0.91 2.73
N ARG A 93 1.44 -1.98 2.20
CA ARG A 93 1.41 -2.27 0.77
C ARG A 93 0.06 -1.84 0.22
N TYR A 94 0.10 -1.01 -0.81
CA TYR A 94 -1.05 -0.51 -1.53
C TYR A 94 -0.94 -0.92 -2.99
N THR A 95 -1.91 -1.70 -3.47
CA THR A 95 -1.89 -2.31 -4.81
C THR A 95 -3.07 -1.80 -5.63
N VAL A 96 -2.80 -1.41 -6.87
CA VAL A 96 -3.81 -1.01 -7.85
C VAL A 96 -3.68 -1.88 -9.08
N GLN A 97 -4.65 -2.76 -9.29
CA GLN A 97 -4.81 -3.57 -10.50
C GLN A 97 -6.26 -3.46 -10.99
N LEU A 98 -6.48 -3.69 -12.29
CA LEU A 98 -7.75 -3.43 -12.99
C LEU A 98 -9.00 -3.99 -12.27
N LEU A 99 -8.87 -5.12 -11.55
CA LEU A 99 -9.99 -5.83 -10.90
C LEU A 99 -9.73 -6.18 -9.41
N ARG A 100 -8.58 -5.78 -8.87
CA ARG A 100 -8.16 -6.16 -7.51
C ARG A 100 -7.22 -5.11 -6.94
N CYS A 101 -7.79 -4.07 -6.34
CA CYS A 101 -7.03 -3.17 -5.50
C CYS A 101 -6.87 -3.79 -4.10
N GLY A 102 -5.86 -3.38 -3.36
CA GLY A 102 -5.61 -3.92 -2.03
C GLY A 102 -4.84 -2.98 -1.14
N VAL A 103 -5.13 -3.03 0.16
CA VAL A 103 -4.36 -2.38 1.21
C VAL A 103 -3.98 -3.49 2.19
N GLU A 104 -2.69 -3.66 2.45
CA GLU A 104 -2.16 -4.61 3.43
C GLU A 104 -1.22 -3.88 4.37
N ALA A 105 -1.56 -3.81 5.65
CA ALA A 105 -0.69 -3.31 6.71
C ALA A 105 0.19 -4.45 7.25
N VAL A 106 1.45 -4.13 7.53
CA VAL A 106 2.34 -4.94 8.35
C VAL A 106 2.33 -4.34 9.75
N LEU A 107 1.91 -5.13 10.73
CA LEU A 107 1.79 -4.74 12.12
C LEU A 107 2.98 -5.28 12.91
N ASP A 108 3.68 -4.42 13.62
CA ASP A 108 4.73 -4.80 14.56
C ASP A 108 4.11 -5.09 15.93
N ARG A 109 4.09 -6.36 16.32
CA ARG A 109 3.51 -6.82 17.59
C ARG A 109 4.52 -7.63 18.38
N PRO A 110 4.39 -7.67 19.73
CA PRO A 110 5.30 -8.44 20.59
C PRO A 110 5.39 -9.93 20.22
N GLU A 111 4.31 -10.52 19.73
CA GLU A 111 4.23 -11.92 19.33
C GLU A 111 4.84 -12.20 17.95
N GLY A 112 5.23 -11.15 17.22
CA GLY A 112 5.77 -11.20 15.87
C GLY A 112 4.94 -10.39 14.87
N PRO A 113 5.50 -10.13 13.67
CA PRO A 113 4.82 -9.32 12.66
C PRO A 113 3.55 -9.99 12.15
N VAL A 114 2.45 -9.23 12.12
CA VAL A 114 1.15 -9.67 11.61
C VAL A 114 0.83 -8.91 10.33
N ARG A 115 0.36 -9.60 9.29
CA ARG A 115 -0.12 -8.98 8.06
C ARG A 115 -1.63 -8.98 8.02
N ALA A 116 -2.21 -7.84 7.68
CA ALA A 116 -3.65 -7.68 7.62
C ALA A 116 -4.06 -6.71 6.54
N GLY A 117 -5.13 -7.03 5.82
CA GLY A 117 -5.53 -6.22 4.70
C GLY A 117 -6.88 -6.59 4.13
N PHE A 118 -7.31 -5.80 3.17
CA PHE A 118 -8.55 -5.99 2.44
C PHE A 118 -8.32 -5.72 0.97
N PHE A 119 -9.10 -6.41 0.12
CA PHE A 119 -9.09 -6.22 -1.32
C PHE A 119 -10.44 -5.66 -1.76
N TYR A 120 -10.42 -4.75 -2.72
CA TYR A 120 -11.60 -4.01 -3.15
C TYR A 120 -11.55 -3.67 -4.64
N ASN A 121 -12.69 -3.22 -5.18
CA ASN A 121 -12.75 -2.60 -6.49
C ASN A 121 -12.52 -1.08 -6.38
N LYS A 122 -11.75 -0.51 -7.31
CA LYS A 122 -11.38 0.91 -7.34
C LYS A 122 -12.56 1.90 -7.40
N THR A 123 -13.75 1.50 -7.88
CA THR A 123 -14.87 2.43 -8.20
C THR A 123 -15.22 3.41 -7.09
N LYS A 124 -15.18 2.99 -5.81
CA LYS A 124 -15.56 3.81 -4.64
C LYS A 124 -14.45 3.90 -3.59
N GLU A 125 -13.21 3.88 -4.05
CA GLU A 125 -12.03 3.89 -3.18
C GLU A 125 -12.02 5.06 -2.16
N ASP A 126 -12.61 6.19 -2.51
CA ASP A 126 -12.76 7.35 -1.63
C ASP A 126 -13.42 7.01 -0.29
N GLN A 127 -14.29 6.00 -0.26
CA GLN A 127 -14.96 5.54 0.96
C GLN A 127 -14.02 4.83 1.95
N LEU A 128 -12.85 4.37 1.47
CA LEU A 128 -11.82 3.73 2.28
C LEU A 128 -10.72 4.70 2.72
N PHE A 129 -10.71 5.95 2.22
CA PHE A 129 -9.67 6.91 2.56
C PHE A 129 -9.48 7.14 4.07
N PRO A 130 -10.53 7.25 4.90
CA PRO A 130 -10.35 7.38 6.34
C PRO A 130 -9.53 6.25 6.95
N VAL A 131 -9.86 5.00 6.60
CA VAL A 131 -9.17 3.82 7.11
C VAL A 131 -7.73 3.78 6.62
N VAL A 132 -7.49 4.05 5.34
CA VAL A 132 -6.13 4.06 4.78
C VAL A 132 -5.28 5.18 5.40
N ASN A 133 -5.86 6.34 5.67
CA ASN A 133 -5.16 7.43 6.36
C ASN A 133 -4.79 7.03 7.79
N LEU A 134 -5.72 6.46 8.54
CA LEU A 134 -5.47 5.98 9.91
C LEU A 134 -4.38 4.90 9.96
N LEU A 135 -4.37 3.96 9.00
CA LEU A 135 -3.30 2.96 8.88
C LEU A 135 -1.92 3.59 8.62
N LEU A 136 -1.87 4.81 8.09
CA LEU A 136 -0.63 5.56 7.85
C LEU A 136 -0.29 6.54 8.97
N GLY A 137 -1.11 6.59 10.03
CA GLY A 137 -0.97 7.53 11.15
C GLY A 137 -1.49 8.94 10.86
N ASP A 138 -2.29 9.12 9.80
CA ASP A 138 -2.93 10.40 9.47
C ASP A 138 -4.37 10.49 9.99
N PRO A 139 -4.89 11.70 10.22
CA PRO A 139 -6.31 11.93 10.46
C PRO A 139 -7.20 11.36 9.33
N PRO A 140 -8.42 10.90 9.65
CA PRO A 140 -9.32 10.27 8.67
C PRO A 140 -9.72 11.21 7.50
N ASP A 141 -9.69 12.51 7.72
CA ASP A 141 -9.98 13.54 6.72
C ASP A 141 -8.75 14.09 6.02
N PHE A 142 -7.54 13.59 6.31
CA PHE A 142 -6.31 13.99 5.65
C PHE A 142 -6.43 13.95 4.11
N ARG A 143 -5.90 14.99 3.47
CA ARG A 143 -5.88 15.16 2.01
C ARG A 143 -4.45 15.38 1.56
N PRO A 144 -3.85 14.42 0.84
CA PRO A 144 -2.51 14.59 0.35
C PRO A 144 -2.45 15.65 -0.75
N ARG A 145 -1.28 16.25 -0.91
CA ARG A 145 -0.96 17.16 -1.99
C ARG A 145 -1.23 16.51 -3.36
N GLN A 146 -1.79 17.30 -4.26
CA GLN A 146 -2.19 16.85 -5.61
C GLN A 146 -1.21 17.29 -6.71
N THR A 147 -0.21 18.11 -6.35
CA THR A 147 0.74 18.73 -7.27
C THR A 147 2.18 18.48 -6.82
N HIS A 148 3.04 18.13 -7.76
CA HIS A 148 4.47 18.07 -7.50
C HIS A 148 5.02 19.50 -7.31
N PRO A 149 6.03 19.70 -6.42
CA PRO A 149 6.82 20.92 -6.44
C PRO A 149 7.63 20.99 -7.74
N GLU A 150 7.96 22.20 -8.16
CA GLU A 150 8.79 22.42 -9.35
C GLU A 150 10.26 22.15 -9.01
N THR A 151 10.76 20.97 -9.36
CA THR A 151 12.16 20.61 -9.23
C THR A 151 12.71 20.08 -10.55
N PRO A 152 14.02 20.25 -10.85
CA PRO A 152 14.61 19.69 -12.06
C PRO A 152 14.41 18.17 -12.20
N ALA A 153 14.46 17.44 -11.08
CA ALA A 153 14.26 15.99 -11.08
C ALA A 153 12.83 15.59 -11.47
N LEU A 154 11.81 16.31 -10.98
CA LEU A 154 10.40 16.04 -11.31
C LEU A 154 10.04 16.56 -12.70
N ALA A 155 10.64 17.67 -13.15
CA ALA A 155 10.51 18.15 -14.52
C ALA A 155 11.04 17.11 -15.51
N ARG A 156 12.22 16.56 -15.25
CA ARG A 156 12.78 15.45 -16.03
C ARG A 156 11.91 14.20 -15.99
N LEU A 157 11.41 13.79 -14.82
CA LEU A 157 10.49 12.66 -14.72
C LEU A 157 9.23 12.86 -15.58
N ARG A 158 8.68 14.08 -15.61
CA ARG A 158 7.50 14.41 -16.44
C ARG A 158 7.78 14.24 -17.93
N GLU A 159 8.98 14.62 -18.37
CA GLU A 159 9.42 14.51 -19.77
C GLU A 159 9.73 13.06 -20.14
N ASP A 160 10.49 12.36 -19.30
CA ASP A 160 10.99 11.01 -19.58
C ASP A 160 9.91 9.92 -19.31
N SER A 161 9.01 10.14 -18.35
CA SER A 161 7.90 9.23 -18.01
C SER A 161 6.71 9.97 -17.41
N PHE A 162 5.85 10.49 -18.29
CA PHE A 162 4.61 11.16 -17.90
C PHE A 162 3.72 10.28 -16.98
N ALA A 163 3.67 8.97 -17.24
CA ALA A 163 2.90 8.02 -16.43
C ALA A 163 3.43 7.90 -15.01
N MET A 164 4.76 7.73 -14.84
CA MET A 164 5.36 7.66 -13.51
C MET A 164 5.30 9.01 -12.79
N TYR A 165 5.47 10.13 -13.49
CA TYR A 165 5.26 11.47 -12.91
C TYR A 165 3.88 11.60 -12.26
N HIS A 166 2.80 11.15 -12.94
CA HIS A 166 1.47 11.21 -12.34
C HIS A 166 1.25 10.17 -11.23
N THR A 167 1.87 9.00 -11.36
CA THR A 167 1.79 7.93 -10.35
C THR A 167 2.54 8.31 -9.06
N ALA A 168 3.69 8.98 -9.17
CA ALA A 168 4.52 9.44 -8.06
C ALA A 168 3.81 10.39 -7.09
N LYS A 169 2.72 11.05 -7.53
CA LYS A 169 1.86 11.84 -6.64
C LYS A 169 1.25 11.01 -5.50
N LEU A 170 1.09 9.70 -5.71
CA LEU A 170 0.61 8.80 -4.67
C LEU A 170 1.53 8.78 -3.45
N CYS A 171 2.84 9.07 -3.60
CA CYS A 171 3.78 9.17 -2.48
C CYS A 171 3.34 10.20 -1.43
N TYR A 172 2.64 11.27 -1.81
CA TYR A 172 2.15 12.29 -0.88
C TYR A 172 1.10 11.77 0.11
N ARG A 173 0.44 10.65 -0.20
CA ARG A 173 -0.42 9.95 0.76
C ARG A 173 0.38 9.37 1.92
N PHE A 174 1.64 9.03 1.69
CA PHE A 174 2.50 8.32 2.63
C PHE A 174 3.41 9.25 3.42
N GLY A 175 3.31 10.57 3.24
CA GLY A 175 4.12 11.56 3.95
C GLY A 175 4.50 12.75 3.06
N GLU A 176 4.83 13.88 3.70
CA GLU A 176 5.22 15.13 3.04
C GLU A 176 6.23 15.92 3.89
N PRO A 177 7.23 16.58 3.27
CA PRO A 177 7.54 16.63 1.84
C PRO A 177 8.35 15.41 1.37
N ILE A 178 8.43 15.21 0.04
CA ILE A 178 9.47 14.36 -0.58
C ILE A 178 10.81 15.07 -0.39
N ARG A 179 11.70 14.47 0.40
CA ARG A 179 13.03 15.01 0.73
C ARG A 179 14.08 14.56 -0.26
N GLU A 180 13.98 13.32 -0.71
CA GLU A 180 14.84 12.72 -1.73
C GLU A 180 14.00 11.78 -2.60
N GLN A 181 14.36 11.64 -3.87
CA GLN A 181 13.68 10.77 -4.81
C GLN A 181 14.63 10.05 -5.76
N LEU A 182 14.28 8.82 -6.10
CA LEU A 182 14.98 8.04 -7.11
C LEU A 182 13.97 7.49 -8.09
N TRP A 183 14.17 7.81 -9.36
CA TRP A 183 13.45 7.18 -10.45
C TRP A 183 14.32 6.13 -11.13
N LEU A 184 13.85 4.89 -11.13
CA LEU A 184 14.46 3.76 -11.81
C LEU A 184 13.64 3.44 -13.06
N GLN A 185 14.16 3.90 -14.19
CA GLN A 185 13.59 3.62 -15.50
C GLN A 185 13.43 2.11 -15.71
N GLY A 186 12.25 1.70 -16.17
CA GLY A 186 11.99 0.35 -16.66
C GLY A 186 12.55 0.11 -18.07
N ARG A 187 12.48 -1.13 -18.57
CA ARG A 187 12.79 -1.42 -19.98
C ARG A 187 11.52 -1.56 -20.79
N ASN A 188 11.34 -0.69 -21.78
CA ASN A 188 10.32 -0.84 -22.81
C ASN A 188 10.92 -1.62 -24.00
N TYR A 189 10.64 -2.92 -24.08
CA TYR A 189 10.87 -3.66 -25.31
C TYR A 189 9.61 -3.43 -26.15
N GLY A 190 9.68 -2.62 -27.21
CA GLY A 190 8.52 -2.20 -28.00
C GLY A 190 7.62 -3.33 -28.52
N LEU A 191 6.67 -2.98 -29.39
CA LEU A 191 5.53 -3.80 -29.88
C LEU A 191 5.77 -5.29 -30.18
N GLN A 192 7.01 -5.75 -30.38
CA GLN A 192 7.34 -7.15 -30.64
C GLN A 192 7.43 -8.06 -29.38
N ARG A 193 7.44 -7.52 -28.14
CA ARG A 193 7.49 -8.35 -26.92
C ARG A 193 6.61 -7.83 -25.79
N PHE A 194 5.29 -7.89 -25.99
CA PHE A 194 4.21 -7.58 -25.02
C PHE A 194 4.30 -8.26 -23.62
N ARG A 195 5.31 -9.09 -23.34
CA ARG A 195 5.44 -9.86 -22.08
C ARG A 195 6.71 -9.57 -21.27
N LYS A 196 7.49 -8.53 -21.61
CA LYS A 196 8.80 -8.30 -20.96
C LYS A 196 9.09 -6.84 -20.58
N GLN A 197 8.07 -6.00 -20.35
CA GLN A 197 8.35 -4.68 -19.77
C GLN A 197 8.96 -4.90 -18.39
N ARG A 198 10.20 -4.43 -18.17
CA ARG A 198 10.71 -4.40 -16.78
C ARG A 198 9.99 -3.29 -16.05
N PRO A 199 9.54 -3.53 -14.81
CA PRO A 199 8.83 -2.52 -14.05
C PRO A 199 9.69 -1.27 -13.92
N GLU A 200 9.02 -0.14 -14.00
CA GLU A 200 9.56 1.15 -13.61
C GLU A 200 9.35 1.31 -12.10
N ALA A 201 10.29 1.96 -11.41
CA ALA A 201 10.13 2.22 -9.99
C ALA A 201 10.40 3.69 -9.65
N PHE A 202 9.71 4.18 -8.63
CA PHE A 202 9.92 5.49 -8.05
C PHE A 202 9.97 5.36 -6.54
N LEU A 203 11.08 5.78 -5.94
CA LEU A 203 11.29 5.78 -4.51
C LEU A 203 11.30 7.23 -4.02
N ALA A 204 10.62 7.49 -2.92
CA ALA A 204 10.55 8.78 -2.27
C ALA A 204 10.85 8.62 -0.78
N LEU A 205 11.93 9.26 -0.33
CA LEU A 205 12.17 9.49 1.09
C LEU A 205 11.28 10.66 1.54
N LEU A 206 10.42 10.38 2.50
CA LEU A 206 9.45 11.31 3.07
C LEU A 206 9.92 11.74 4.46
N ASP A 207 9.14 12.58 5.13
CA ASP A 207 9.38 12.98 6.52
C ASP A 207 9.30 11.80 7.51
N ARG A 208 8.31 10.93 7.32
CA ARG A 208 7.98 9.81 8.23
C ARG A 208 8.41 8.43 7.76
N GLY A 209 8.96 8.29 6.55
CA GLY A 209 9.31 6.99 6.02
C GLY A 209 9.73 6.98 4.55
N LEU A 210 9.74 5.79 3.96
CA LEU A 210 10.07 5.55 2.55
C LEU A 210 8.82 5.03 1.84
N ALA A 211 8.43 5.67 0.74
CA ALA A 211 7.43 5.14 -0.18
C ALA A 211 8.11 4.70 -1.49
N ALA A 212 7.87 3.48 -1.92
CA ALA A 212 8.42 2.92 -3.15
C ALA A 212 7.30 2.38 -4.03
N ILE A 213 7.16 2.95 -5.21
CA ILE A 213 6.20 2.55 -6.23
C ILE A 213 6.91 1.68 -7.26
N ARG A 214 6.27 0.58 -7.65
CA ARG A 214 6.62 -0.24 -8.81
C ARG A 214 5.42 -0.28 -9.74
N THR A 215 5.63 0.03 -11.00
CA THR A 215 4.59 0.01 -12.03
C THR A 215 5.02 -0.90 -13.17
N ASP A 216 4.11 -1.77 -13.59
CA ASP A 216 4.24 -2.60 -14.77
C ASP A 216 2.96 -2.55 -15.63
N PHE A 217 2.83 -3.47 -16.58
CA PHE A 217 1.66 -3.54 -17.47
C PHE A 217 0.36 -3.89 -16.72
N TYR A 218 0.43 -4.60 -15.60
CA TYR A 218 -0.73 -5.12 -14.88
C TYR A 218 -1.23 -4.18 -13.79
N GLY A 219 -0.40 -3.24 -13.34
CA GLY A 219 -0.80 -2.25 -12.36
C GLY A 219 0.38 -1.60 -11.64
N SER A 220 0.08 -1.09 -10.46
CA SER A 220 1.09 -0.51 -9.57
C SER A 220 1.00 -1.11 -8.18
N GLU A 221 2.16 -1.30 -7.56
CA GLU A 221 2.32 -1.64 -6.15
C GLU A 221 3.10 -0.51 -5.50
N THR A 222 2.60 0.02 -4.39
CA THR A 222 3.32 0.97 -3.54
C THR A 222 3.57 0.32 -2.19
N VAL A 223 4.82 0.30 -1.76
CA VAL A 223 5.20 -0.13 -0.41
C VAL A 223 5.65 1.10 0.36
N TYR A 224 5.03 1.33 1.50
CA TYR A 224 5.45 2.31 2.50
C TYR A 224 6.09 1.59 3.69
N LEU A 225 7.23 2.09 4.13
CA LEU A 225 7.92 1.68 5.33
C LEU A 225 8.05 2.88 6.27
N GLU A 226 7.62 2.71 7.52
CA GLU A 226 7.87 3.69 8.57
C GLU A 226 9.37 3.80 8.83
N LYS A 227 9.85 5.02 9.09
CA LYS A 227 11.28 5.33 9.12
C LYS A 227 12.06 4.51 10.16
N GLY A 228 11.49 4.32 11.35
CA GLY A 228 12.05 3.48 12.41
C GLY A 228 12.12 2.00 12.06
N ARG A 229 11.52 1.57 10.94
CA ARG A 229 11.49 0.17 10.49
C ARG A 229 12.46 -0.14 9.37
N ILE A 230 13.21 0.85 8.91
CA ILE A 230 14.26 0.69 7.90
C ILE A 230 15.58 0.45 8.64
N ARG A 231 16.21 -0.70 8.41
CA ARG A 231 17.51 -1.05 8.99
C ARG A 231 18.67 -0.43 8.21
N GLY A 232 18.54 -0.39 6.89
CA GLY A 232 19.59 0.13 6.02
C GLY A 232 19.21 -0.01 4.55
N ALA A 233 20.02 0.59 3.69
CA ALA A 233 19.85 0.48 2.26
C ALA A 233 21.19 0.50 1.54
N ALA A 234 21.36 -0.38 0.56
CA ALA A 234 22.59 -0.48 -0.20
C ALA A 234 22.33 -0.94 -1.64
N VAL A 235 23.27 -0.63 -2.52
CA VAL A 235 23.33 -1.28 -3.83
C VAL A 235 24.11 -2.58 -3.68
N GLY A 236 23.49 -3.69 -4.06
CA GLY A 236 24.09 -5.01 -3.95
C GLY A 236 23.45 -6.01 -4.91
N GLU A 237 23.84 -7.27 -4.79
CA GLU A 237 23.18 -8.35 -5.52
C GLU A 237 22.01 -8.90 -4.71
N ALA A 238 20.80 -8.88 -5.29
CA ALA A 238 19.62 -9.46 -4.68
C ALA A 238 18.97 -10.51 -5.57
N ASP A 239 18.40 -11.54 -4.96
CA ASP A 239 17.45 -12.43 -5.65
C ASP A 239 16.15 -11.66 -5.85
N VAL A 240 15.87 -11.31 -7.10
CA VAL A 240 14.66 -10.57 -7.46
C VAL A 240 13.66 -11.53 -8.13
N PRO A 241 12.56 -11.87 -7.44
CA PRO A 241 11.46 -12.62 -8.03
C PRO A 241 10.82 -11.87 -9.22
N PRO A 242 10.16 -12.59 -10.14
CA PRO A 242 10.61 -12.94 -11.49
C PRO A 242 10.33 -11.87 -12.57
N PRO A 243 10.86 -11.97 -13.83
CA PRO A 243 11.77 -12.99 -14.39
C PRO A 243 13.19 -12.49 -14.78
N GLY A 244 14.23 -13.29 -14.48
CA GLY A 244 15.63 -13.12 -14.93
C GLY A 244 16.65 -14.01 -14.17
N PRO A 245 17.96 -14.03 -14.54
CA PRO A 245 19.03 -14.64 -13.74
C PRO A 245 18.94 -14.31 -12.25
N ARG A 246 19.19 -15.35 -11.43
CA ARG A 246 19.37 -15.23 -9.97
C ARG A 246 20.53 -14.28 -9.70
N ARG A 247 20.33 -13.37 -8.75
CA ARG A 247 21.23 -12.27 -8.38
C ARG A 247 21.58 -11.27 -9.50
N ARG A 248 21.22 -10.00 -9.27
CA ARG A 248 21.54 -8.85 -10.13
C ARG A 248 21.77 -7.61 -9.27
N PRO A 249 22.48 -6.60 -9.79
CA PRO A 249 22.52 -5.29 -9.16
C PRO A 249 21.11 -4.78 -8.87
N ALA A 250 20.87 -4.47 -7.61
CA ALA A 250 19.61 -4.00 -7.09
C ALA A 250 19.88 -2.96 -5.99
N LEU A 251 19.00 -1.97 -5.88
CA LEU A 251 18.86 -1.23 -4.64
C LEU A 251 18.08 -2.11 -3.66
N VAL A 252 18.68 -2.39 -2.52
CA VAL A 252 18.14 -3.26 -1.47
C VAL A 252 17.84 -2.40 -0.26
N VAL A 253 16.62 -2.50 0.28
CA VAL A 253 16.21 -1.86 1.53
C VAL A 253 15.87 -2.97 2.52
N GLU A 254 16.59 -3.01 3.62
CA GLU A 254 16.40 -3.97 4.70
C GLU A 254 15.49 -3.38 5.76
N THR A 255 14.58 -4.20 6.28
CA THR A 255 13.69 -3.80 7.38
C THR A 255 14.09 -4.45 8.69
N VAL A 256 13.72 -3.82 9.81
CA VAL A 256 13.93 -4.37 11.15
C VAL A 256 13.20 -5.71 11.35
N LEU A 257 12.11 -5.92 10.62
CA LEU A 257 11.28 -7.12 10.64
C LEU A 257 11.84 -8.28 9.79
N GLY A 258 13.03 -8.11 9.18
CA GLY A 258 13.69 -9.15 8.38
C GLY A 258 13.18 -9.26 6.94
N GLU A 259 12.27 -8.39 6.52
CA GLU A 259 11.82 -8.28 5.13
C GLU A 259 12.82 -7.43 4.33
N THR A 260 12.98 -7.77 3.05
CA THR A 260 13.87 -7.08 2.14
C THR A 260 13.09 -6.61 0.91
N LEU A 261 13.18 -5.32 0.59
CA LEU A 261 12.71 -4.78 -0.68
C LEU A 261 13.89 -4.70 -1.65
N ALA A 262 13.72 -5.20 -2.86
CA ALA A 262 14.76 -5.18 -3.88
C ALA A 262 14.23 -4.57 -5.19
N PHE A 263 14.95 -3.56 -5.69
CA PHE A 263 14.64 -2.85 -6.93
C PHE A 263 15.76 -3.10 -7.95
N PRO A 264 15.52 -3.92 -8.99
CA PRO A 264 16.53 -4.23 -10.00
C PRO A 264 17.02 -2.99 -10.71
N LEU A 265 18.33 -2.88 -10.88
CA LEU A 265 18.97 -1.79 -11.61
C LEU A 265 19.24 -2.19 -13.07
N LEU A 266 19.09 -1.21 -13.95
CA LEU A 266 19.62 -1.24 -15.31
C LEU A 266 21.01 -0.60 -15.34
N PRO A 267 21.85 -0.94 -16.34
CA PRO A 267 23.14 -0.28 -16.50
C PRO A 267 23.01 1.24 -16.54
N GLY A 268 23.78 1.94 -15.72
CA GLY A 268 23.78 3.40 -15.59
C GLY A 268 22.86 3.94 -14.48
N GLN A 269 22.18 3.07 -13.72
CA GLN A 269 21.34 3.45 -12.58
C GLN A 269 22.05 3.26 -11.23
N GLU A 270 23.21 2.62 -11.21
CA GLU A 270 23.94 2.23 -9.99
C GLU A 270 24.40 3.44 -9.18
N GLU A 271 24.91 4.48 -9.83
CA GLU A 271 25.39 5.68 -9.14
C GLU A 271 24.25 6.44 -8.45
N GLY A 272 23.14 6.64 -9.15
CA GLY A 272 21.95 7.28 -8.60
C GLY A 272 21.33 6.45 -7.46
N ALA A 273 21.28 5.13 -7.61
CA ALA A 273 20.82 4.23 -6.56
C ALA A 273 21.72 4.25 -5.33
N ALA A 274 23.04 4.30 -5.50
CA ALA A 274 23.98 4.39 -4.40
C ALA A 274 23.91 5.75 -3.69
N ALA A 275 23.71 6.85 -4.42
CA ALA A 275 23.50 8.17 -3.83
C ALA A 275 22.21 8.21 -2.99
N PHE A 276 21.11 7.69 -3.54
CA PHE A 276 19.84 7.57 -2.82
C PHE A 276 19.98 6.71 -1.56
N ALA A 277 20.66 5.57 -1.66
CA ALA A 277 20.91 4.68 -0.52
C ALA A 277 21.65 5.41 0.62
N ARG A 278 22.72 6.15 0.30
CA ARG A 278 23.46 6.96 1.29
C ARG A 278 22.57 8.02 1.95
N HIS A 279 21.81 8.79 1.17
CA HIS A 279 20.91 9.80 1.74
C HIS A 279 19.80 9.18 2.60
N LEU A 280 19.32 7.98 2.22
CA LEU A 280 18.39 7.22 3.05
C LEU A 280 19.04 6.83 4.38
N GLU A 281 20.25 6.27 4.36
CA GLU A 281 21.00 5.90 5.58
C GLU A 281 21.30 7.10 6.47
N GLU A 282 21.75 8.23 5.91
CA GLU A 282 21.97 9.49 6.63
C GLU A 282 20.70 10.03 7.27
N ALA A 283 19.54 9.75 6.67
CA ALA A 283 18.26 10.16 7.22
C ALA A 283 17.78 9.24 8.34
N LEU A 284 18.20 7.98 8.41
CA LEU A 284 17.71 7.04 9.43
C LEU A 284 18.03 7.53 10.85
N PRO A 285 17.16 7.26 11.84
CA PRO A 285 17.49 7.57 13.23
C PRO A 285 18.81 6.88 13.59
N ALA A 286 19.73 7.60 14.24
CA ALA A 286 20.94 7.01 14.78
C ALA A 286 20.52 5.88 15.73
N GLY A 287 20.87 4.63 15.37
CA GLY A 287 20.40 3.46 16.10
C GLY A 287 20.79 3.56 17.57
N GLU A 288 19.80 3.54 18.45
CA GLU A 288 20.02 3.02 19.80
C GLU A 288 20.19 1.51 19.63
N ALA A 289 21.46 1.09 19.66
CA ALA A 289 21.89 -0.30 19.66
C ALA A 289 21.52 -1.02 20.96
#